data_AF-A0AAE0VMW5-F1
#
_entry.id   AF-A0AAE0VMW5-F1
#
_cell.length_a   1.000
_cell.length_b   1.000
_cell.length_c   1.000
_cell.angle_alpha   90.00
_cell.angle_beta   90.00
_cell.angle_gamma   90.00
#
_symmetry.space_group_name_H-M   'P 1'
#
loop_
_entity.id
_entity.type
_entity.pdbx_description
1 polymer ?
#
loop_
_entity_poly.entity_id
_entity_poly.type
_entity_poly.pdbx_seq_one_letter_code
_entity_poly.pdbx_strand_id
1 'polypeptide(L)'
;MILKCSLGADHDGEKSATACNPDDWFIMNPKRKAFHPHETYSKNPWLFSHCSVEAFKKTLAKKDCVTRKSNYTKAELDDLNKLDLKLPGEENTLNMQCQIIMGRGSVYCGVCTKFKCHCAQDVCSIISTITFSMFSQIQ
;
A
#
# COMPACT_ATOMS: atom_id res chain seq x y z
N MET A 1 10.43 3.37 -3.95
CA MET A 1 10.41 2.96 -2.54
C MET A 1 11.32 3.88 -1.73
N ILE A 2 10.73 4.71 -0.86
CA ILE A 2 11.37 5.88 -0.24
C ILE A 2 12.22 5.50 1.00
N LEU A 3 11.91 4.37 1.66
CA LEU A 3 12.58 3.90 2.88
C LEU A 3 14.06 3.53 2.70
N LYS A 4 14.46 3.01 1.53
CA LYS A 4 15.87 2.68 1.20
C LYS A 4 16.78 3.89 1.35
N CYS A 5 16.36 5.04 0.82
CA CYS A 5 17.16 6.26 0.81
C CYS A 5 17.27 6.92 2.19
N SER A 6 16.25 6.77 3.04
CA SER A 6 16.20 7.49 4.32
C SER A 6 16.75 6.68 5.50
N LEU A 7 16.63 5.34 5.49
CA LEU A 7 17.05 4.48 6.60
C LEU A 7 18.19 3.51 6.26
N GLY A 8 18.75 3.62 5.05
CA GLY A 8 19.97 2.91 4.66
C GLY A 8 19.81 1.39 4.46
N ALA A 9 18.58 0.91 4.25
CA ALA A 9 18.32 -0.50 3.94
C ALA A 9 18.31 -0.72 2.43
N ASP A 10 19.16 -1.63 1.95
CA ASP A 10 19.12 -2.08 0.55
C ASP A 10 17.88 -2.94 0.26
N HIS A 11 17.64 -3.24 -1.02
CA HIS A 11 16.63 -4.25 -1.34
C HIS A 11 17.11 -5.63 -0.86
N ASP A 12 16.17 -6.50 -0.49
CA ASP A 12 16.51 -7.87 -0.13
C ASP A 12 17.23 -8.56 -1.29
N GLY A 13 18.35 -9.22 -0.99
CA GLY A 13 19.21 -9.87 -1.99
C GLY A 13 20.25 -8.94 -2.66
N GLU A 14 20.26 -7.64 -2.35
CA GLU A 14 21.22 -6.68 -2.93
C GLU A 14 22.25 -6.18 -1.90
N LYS A 15 23.49 -5.94 -2.36
CA LYS A 15 24.56 -5.24 -1.62
C LYS A 15 24.75 -5.75 -0.18
N SER A 16 24.29 -4.99 0.82
CA SER A 16 24.44 -5.31 2.24
C SER A 16 23.37 -6.27 2.78
N ALA A 17 22.34 -6.58 1.97
CA ALA A 17 21.20 -7.42 2.30
C ALA A 17 21.19 -8.77 1.53
N THR A 18 22.36 -9.27 1.11
CA THR A 18 22.49 -10.56 0.39
C THR A 18 22.07 -11.79 1.21
N ALA A 19 22.00 -11.66 2.54
CA ALA A 19 21.49 -12.71 3.43
C ALA A 19 19.97 -12.89 3.35
N CYS A 20 19.23 -11.92 2.80
CA CYS A 20 17.80 -12.00 2.60
C CYS A 20 17.47 -12.43 1.18
N ASN A 21 16.50 -13.33 1.04
CA ASN A 21 16.11 -13.83 -0.27
C ASN A 21 15.31 -12.75 -1.03
N PRO A 22 15.72 -12.36 -2.26
CA PRO A 22 14.99 -11.39 -3.08
C PRO A 22 13.61 -11.89 -3.55
N ASP A 23 13.27 -13.17 -3.32
CA ASP A 23 11.97 -13.76 -3.65
C ASP A 23 11.02 -13.87 -2.45
N ASP A 24 11.48 -13.50 -1.24
CA ASP A 24 10.64 -13.46 -0.06
C ASP A 24 9.68 -12.26 -0.06
N TRP A 25 8.55 -12.42 0.62
CA TRP A 25 7.44 -11.47 0.55
C TRP A 25 7.56 -10.43 1.66
N PHE A 26 8.57 -9.57 1.52
CA PHE A 26 8.78 -8.41 2.39
C PHE A 26 8.72 -7.12 1.58
N ILE A 27 8.48 -6.00 2.26
CA ILE A 27 8.29 -4.68 1.66
C ILE A 27 9.52 -4.19 0.87
N MET A 28 10.72 -4.69 1.21
CA MET A 28 11.99 -4.31 0.56
C MET A 28 12.40 -5.24 -0.59
N ASN A 29 11.51 -6.12 -1.04
CA ASN A 29 11.74 -7.00 -2.17
C ASN A 29 11.93 -6.20 -3.49
N PRO A 30 13.02 -6.41 -4.26
CA PRO A 30 13.30 -5.64 -5.47
C PRO A 30 12.43 -5.98 -6.69
N LYS A 31 11.87 -7.20 -6.72
CA LYS A 31 11.10 -7.74 -7.85
C LYS A 31 9.61 -7.39 -7.77
N ARG A 32 9.11 -7.04 -6.58
CA ARG A 32 7.71 -6.70 -6.32
C ARG A 32 7.42 -5.24 -6.66
N LYS A 33 6.68 -5.01 -7.74
CA LYS A 33 6.20 -3.66 -8.13
C LYS A 33 4.84 -3.32 -7.53
N ALA A 34 4.06 -4.33 -7.18
CA ALA A 34 2.75 -4.20 -6.54
C ALA A 34 2.43 -5.48 -5.75
N PHE A 35 1.69 -5.33 -4.66
CA PHE A 35 1.03 -6.44 -3.97
C PHE A 35 -0.35 -6.60 -4.57
N HIS A 36 -0.56 -7.70 -5.31
CA HIS A 36 -1.81 -7.88 -6.03
C HIS A 36 -2.89 -8.47 -5.10
N PRO A 37 -4.16 -8.06 -5.28
CA PRO A 37 -5.25 -8.49 -4.41
C PRO A 37 -5.49 -10.02 -4.36
N HIS A 38 -5.00 -10.78 -5.36
CA HIS A 38 -5.23 -12.23 -5.50
C HIS A 38 -4.09 -13.11 -4.99
N GLU A 39 -3.08 -12.49 -4.39
CA GLU A 39 -1.92 -13.21 -3.91
C GLU A 39 -2.17 -13.78 -2.51
N THR A 40 -1.81 -15.04 -2.30
CA THR A 40 -1.98 -15.71 -1.01
C THR A 40 -1.21 -14.94 0.05
N TYR A 41 -1.91 -14.12 0.84
CA TYR A 41 -1.36 -13.30 1.92
C TYR A 41 -0.82 -14.11 3.12
N SER A 42 -0.63 -15.42 2.97
CA SER A 42 -0.01 -16.28 3.99
C SER A 42 1.43 -15.84 4.32
N LYS A 43 2.05 -15.03 3.45
CA LYS A 43 3.31 -14.33 3.71
C LYS A 43 3.04 -12.83 3.73
N ASN A 44 2.99 -12.22 4.92
CA ASN A 44 2.57 -10.83 5.12
C ASN A 44 3.53 -9.85 4.40
N PRO A 45 3.12 -9.28 3.25
CA PRO A 45 3.98 -8.44 2.42
C PRO A 45 4.33 -7.09 3.05
N TRP A 46 3.60 -6.72 4.10
CA TRP A 46 3.70 -5.43 4.77
C TRP A 46 4.79 -5.41 5.86
N LEU A 47 5.53 -6.50 6.02
CA LEU A 47 6.63 -6.61 6.97
C LEU A 47 7.98 -6.32 6.33
N PHE A 48 8.93 -5.90 7.17
CA PHE A 48 10.33 -5.80 6.82
C PHE A 48 11.05 -7.14 7.03
N SER A 49 11.98 -7.46 6.14
CA SER A 49 12.92 -8.56 6.35
C SER A 49 13.86 -8.28 7.52
N HIS A 50 14.51 -9.32 8.04
CA HIS A 50 15.52 -9.14 9.09
C HIS A 50 16.72 -8.28 8.62
N CYS A 51 17.13 -8.36 7.34
CA CYS A 51 18.20 -7.51 6.80
C CYS A 51 17.83 -6.02 6.85
N SER A 52 16.58 -5.71 6.50
CA SER A 52 16.05 -4.35 6.56
C SER A 52 16.04 -3.83 7.99
N VAL A 53 15.56 -4.65 8.94
CA VAL A 53 15.55 -4.30 10.38
C VAL A 53 16.96 -4.05 10.91
N GLU A 54 17.92 -4.90 10.56
CA GLU A 54 19.32 -4.73 10.99
C GLU A 54 19.97 -3.50 10.37
N ALA A 55 19.68 -3.19 9.11
CA ALA A 55 20.12 -1.95 8.48
C ALA A 55 19.54 -0.72 9.18
N PHE A 56 18.25 -0.73 9.52
CA PHE A 56 17.61 0.35 10.28
C PHE A 56 18.28 0.54 11.63
N LYS A 57 18.50 -0.53 12.40
CA LYS A 57 19.20 -0.45 13.69
C LYS A 57 20.58 0.18 13.55
N LYS A 58 21.37 -0.25 12.55
CA LYS A 58 22.72 0.29 12.29
C LYS A 58 22.68 1.78 11.90
N THR A 59 21.71 2.19 11.09
CA THR A 59 21.55 3.58 10.69
C THR A 59 21.12 4.45 11.87
N LEU A 60 20.10 4.02 12.63
CA LEU A 60 19.57 4.76 13.77
C LEU A 60 20.61 4.88 14.90
N ALA A 61 21.44 3.85 15.13
CA ALA A 61 22.55 3.92 16.09
C ALA A 61 23.59 5.02 15.76
N LYS A 62 23.64 5.49 14.51
CA LYS A 62 24.59 6.52 14.05
C LYS A 62 23.94 7.89 13.84
N LYS A 63 22.63 8.02 14.03
CA LYS A 63 21.86 9.22 13.68
C LYS A 63 21.18 9.79 14.93
N ASP A 64 21.66 10.94 15.37
CA ASP A 64 21.08 11.65 16.53
C ASP A 64 19.84 12.48 16.18
N CYS A 65 19.51 12.61 14.88
CA CYS A 65 18.36 13.40 14.44
C CYS A 65 16.99 12.78 14.79
N VAL A 66 16.96 11.48 15.11
CA VAL A 66 15.75 10.74 15.48
C VAL A 66 15.66 10.46 16.99
N THR A 67 16.72 10.70 17.74
CA THR A 67 16.78 10.48 19.20
C THR A 67 16.32 11.71 19.98
N ARG A 68 16.40 12.89 19.35
CA ARG A 68 15.90 14.14 19.93
C ARG A 68 14.38 14.08 20.00
N LYS A 69 13.84 14.01 21.22
CA LYS A 69 12.41 14.26 21.42
C LYS A 69 12.09 15.61 20.79
N SER A 70 11.07 15.63 19.94
CA SER A 70 10.53 16.87 19.42
C SER A 70 10.09 17.74 20.59
N ASN A 71 10.35 19.05 20.49
CA ASN A 71 9.91 20.05 21.47
C ASN A 71 8.43 20.39 21.28
N TYR A 72 7.57 19.39 21.05
CA TYR A 72 6.14 19.61 21.02
C TYR A 72 5.65 19.84 22.44
N THR A 73 4.88 20.92 22.60
CA THR A 73 4.07 21.12 23.79
C THR A 73 3.03 20.01 23.90
N LYS A 74 2.55 19.77 25.12
CA LYS A 74 1.48 18.78 25.36
C LYS A 74 0.23 19.08 24.51
N ALA A 75 -0.10 20.36 24.32
CA ALA A 75 -1.22 20.78 23.49
C ALA A 75 -1.02 20.42 22.00
N GLU A 76 0.17 20.61 21.44
CA GLU A 76 0.47 20.20 20.05
C GLU A 76 0.44 18.67 19.89
N LEU A 77 0.92 17.94 20.90
CA LEU A 77 0.86 16.48 20.90
C LEU A 77 -0.59 15.98 21.00
N ASP A 78 -1.40 16.63 21.84
CA ASP A 78 -2.83 16.32 21.98
C ASP A 78 -3.60 16.65 20.70
N ASP A 79 -3.24 17.70 19.95
CA ASP A 79 -3.81 17.99 18.62
C ASP A 79 -3.37 16.98 17.55
N LEU A 80 -2.13 16.49 17.58
CA LEU A 80 -1.69 15.37 16.74
C LEU A 80 -2.39 14.06 17.10
N ASN A 81 -2.64 13.82 18.38
CA ASN A 81 -3.35 12.64 18.86
C ASN A 81 -4.87 12.72 18.62
N LYS A 82 -5.40 13.91 18.30
CA LYS A 82 -6.76 14.12 17.78
C LYS A 82 -6.86 13.87 16.28
N LEU A 83 -5.76 13.56 15.58
CA LEU A 83 -5.88 13.00 14.23
C LEU A 83 -6.72 11.74 14.35
N ASP A 84 -7.94 11.83 13.82
CA ASP A 84 -8.88 10.73 13.79
C ASP A 84 -8.19 9.60 13.02
N LEU A 85 -7.74 8.57 13.73
CA LEU A 85 -7.03 7.42 13.17
C LEU A 85 -8.03 6.52 12.45
N LYS A 86 -8.68 7.08 11.43
CA LYS A 86 -9.54 6.32 10.55
C LYS A 86 -8.67 5.44 9.68
N LEU A 87 -9.08 4.19 9.55
CA LEU A 87 -8.46 3.31 8.58
C LEU A 87 -8.70 3.89 7.18
N PRO A 88 -7.76 3.74 6.22
CA PRO A 88 -7.96 4.26 4.87
C PRO A 88 -9.26 3.82 4.20
N GLY A 89 -9.79 2.62 4.57
CA GLY A 89 -11.08 2.12 4.11
C GLY A 89 -12.31 2.74 4.79
N GLU A 90 -12.15 3.39 5.94
CA GLU A 90 -13.18 4.19 6.61
C GLU A 90 -13.26 5.60 6.04
N GLU A 91 -12.13 6.14 5.55
CA GLU A 91 -12.09 7.45 4.88
C GLU A 91 -12.47 7.38 3.41
N ASN A 92 -12.05 6.32 2.72
CA ASN A 92 -12.24 6.17 1.29
C ASN A 92 -13.20 5.01 1.01
N THR A 93 -14.37 5.36 0.49
CA THR A 93 -15.29 4.37 -0.06
C THR A 93 -14.61 3.58 -1.19
N LEU A 94 -15.10 2.38 -1.48
CA LEU A 94 -14.55 1.54 -2.56
C LEU A 94 -14.55 2.27 -3.92
N ASN A 95 -15.55 3.10 -4.20
CA ASN A 95 -15.58 3.95 -5.40
C ASN A 95 -14.46 4.99 -5.39
N MET A 96 -14.19 5.63 -4.26
CA MET A 96 -13.12 6.62 -4.14
C MET A 96 -11.74 5.95 -4.32
N GLN A 97 -11.55 4.75 -3.76
CA GLN A 97 -10.34 3.97 -3.98
C GLN A 97 -10.16 3.66 -5.48
N CYS A 98 -11.22 3.25 -6.17
CA CYS A 98 -11.19 3.09 -7.62
C CYS A 98 -10.85 4.37 -8.39
N GLN A 99 -11.39 5.52 -7.96
CA GLN A 99 -11.13 6.80 -8.60
C GLN A 99 -9.69 7.29 -8.41
N ILE A 100 -9.09 6.99 -7.26
CA ILE A 100 -7.68 7.27 -6.98
C ILE A 100 -6.78 6.44 -7.90
N ILE A 101 -7.10 5.16 -8.09
CA ILE A 101 -6.27 4.23 -8.88
C ILE A 101 -6.45 4.44 -10.39
N MET A 102 -7.70 4.60 -10.86
CA MET A 102 -8.07 4.55 -12.28
C MET A 102 -8.59 5.89 -12.84
N GLY A 103 -8.82 6.90 -11.99
CA GLY A 103 -9.32 8.23 -12.38
C GLY A 103 -10.80 8.48 -12.09
N ARG A 104 -11.24 9.75 -12.15
CA ARG A 104 -12.58 10.24 -11.71
C ARG A 104 -13.82 9.53 -12.29
N GLY A 105 -13.70 8.75 -13.36
CA GLY A 105 -14.81 8.03 -14.00
C GLY A 105 -14.94 6.55 -13.62
N SER A 106 -14.09 6.04 -12.74
CA SER A 106 -14.14 4.66 -12.30
C SER A 106 -15.08 4.47 -11.10
N VAL A 107 -15.63 3.27 -10.98
CA VAL A 107 -16.47 2.82 -9.87
C VAL A 107 -16.06 1.43 -9.44
N TYR A 108 -16.36 1.09 -8.20
CA TYR A 108 -16.21 -0.25 -7.69
C TYR A 108 -17.26 -1.19 -8.29
N CYS A 109 -16.80 -2.29 -8.87
CA CYS A 109 -17.59 -3.35 -9.44
C CYS A 109 -17.74 -4.49 -8.43
N GLY A 110 -18.75 -4.39 -7.58
CA GLY A 110 -19.05 -5.41 -6.58
C GLY A 110 -19.73 -6.64 -7.17
N VAL A 111 -19.00 -7.51 -7.87
CA VAL A 111 -19.55 -8.82 -8.25
C VAL A 111 -19.36 -9.79 -7.08
N CYS A 112 -20.28 -9.75 -6.11
CA CYS A 112 -20.34 -10.75 -5.05
C CYS A 112 -21.02 -12.01 -5.62
N THR A 113 -20.22 -13.01 -6.01
CA THR A 113 -20.77 -14.35 -6.25
C THR A 113 -21.05 -15.03 -4.91
N LYS A 114 -22.03 -15.94 -4.86
CA LYS A 114 -22.57 -16.64 -3.67
C LYS A 114 -21.54 -17.26 -2.70
N PHE A 115 -20.25 -17.28 -3.02
CA PHE A 115 -19.21 -17.95 -2.24
C PHE A 115 -17.99 -17.10 -1.87
N LYS A 116 -17.83 -15.85 -2.37
CA LYS A 116 -16.69 -14.99 -2.00
C LYS A 116 -17.02 -13.50 -2.12
N CYS A 117 -17.14 -12.81 -0.99
CA CYS A 117 -17.00 -11.35 -0.94
C CYS A 117 -15.52 -11.05 -0.75
N HIS A 118 -14.90 -10.53 -1.79
CA HIS A 118 -13.47 -10.30 -1.80
C HIS A 118 -13.17 -8.92 -1.22
N CYS A 119 -12.89 -8.83 0.09
CA CYS A 119 -12.07 -7.73 0.63
C CYS A 119 -10.66 -7.69 -0.02
N ALA A 120 -10.35 -8.71 -0.82
CA ALA A 120 -9.15 -8.89 -1.61
C ALA A 120 -9.40 -8.60 -3.11
N GLN A 121 -10.44 -7.86 -3.50
CA GLN A 121 -10.65 -7.46 -4.89
C GLN A 121 -11.28 -6.07 -4.99
N ASP A 122 -10.44 -5.07 -5.20
CA ASP A 122 -10.86 -3.78 -5.75
C ASP A 122 -11.01 -3.93 -7.27
N VAL A 123 -12.11 -4.56 -7.71
CA VAL A 123 -12.43 -4.58 -9.15
C VAL A 123 -13.00 -3.22 -9.51
N CYS A 124 -12.21 -2.40 -10.19
CA CYS A 124 -12.66 -1.09 -10.66
C CYS A 124 -13.09 -1.17 -12.13
N SER A 125 -14.27 -0.67 -12.45
CA SER A 125 -14.73 -0.51 -13.83
C SER A 125 -14.74 0.97 -14.21
N ILE A 126 -14.41 1.28 -15.46
CA ILE A 126 -14.62 2.62 -16.01
C ILE A 126 -16.03 2.63 -16.59
N ILE A 127 -16.89 3.54 -16.13
CA ILE A 127 -18.13 3.81 -16.85
C ILE A 127 -17.73 4.60 -18.09
N SER A 128 -17.39 3.91 -19.19
CA SER A 128 -17.40 4.56 -20.48
C SER A 128 -18.85 4.85 -20.80
N THR A 129 -19.23 6.11 -20.90
CA THR A 129 -20.47 6.53 -21.55
C THR A 129 -20.36 6.16 -23.03
N ILE A 130 -20.44 4.87 -23.35
CA ILE A 130 -20.82 4.43 -24.68
C ILE A 130 -22.28 4.80 -24.76
N THR A 131 -22.56 5.92 -25.44
CA THR A 131 -23.86 6.12 -26.08
C THR A 131 -24.18 4.83 -26.82
N PHE A 132 -25.07 4.02 -26.25
CA PHE A 132 -25.75 2.95 -26.95
C PHE A 132 -26.60 3.62 -28.03
N SER A 133 -25.97 3.93 -29.17
CA SER A 133 -26.72 4.11 -30.41
C SER A 133 -27.33 2.74 -30.70
N MET A 134 -28.62 2.61 -30.40
CA MET A 134 -29.45 1.51 -30.86
C MET A 134 -29.29 1.38 -32.38
N PHE A 135 -28.52 0.39 -32.84
CA PHE A 135 -28.80 -0.22 -34.14
C PHE A 135 -29.94 -1.22 -33.91
N SER A 136 -31.15 -0.67 -33.87
CA SER A 136 -32.31 -1.38 -34.39
C SER A 136 -32.16 -1.34 -35.91
N GLN A 137 -31.82 -2.47 -36.53
CA GLN A 137 -32.39 -2.88 -37.80
C GLN A 137 -32.46 -4.41 -37.82
N ILE A 138 -33.60 -4.89 -37.32
CA ILE A 138 -34.26 -6.07 -37.86
C ILE A 138 -34.87 -5.62 -39.18
N GLN A 139 -34.37 -6.16 -40.30
CA GLN A 139 -35.15 -6.70 -41.42
C GLN A 139 -34.23 -7.34 -42.44
#